data_AF-A0AAW1FA97-F1
#
_entry.id   AF-A0AAW1FA97-F1
#
_cell.length_a   1.000
_cell.length_b   1.000
_cell.length_c   1.000
_cell.angle_alpha   90.00
_cell.angle_beta   90.00
_cell.angle_gamma   90.00
#
_symmetry.space_group_name_H-M   'P 1'
#
loop_
_entity.id
_entity.type
_entity.pdbx_description
1 polymer ?
#
loop_
_entity_poly.entity_id
_entity_poly.type
_entity_poly.pdbx_seq_one_letter_code
_entity_poly.pdbx_strand_id
1 'polypeptide(L)'
;MSCTPEACVNGGRKTLSDTGSFFEQMSAWADTQYSVKKVLKHLKFRQANDDISPNESVNKKFMEFHRDITEECGAEDKQHSWAVIEKQEEIVMYGPYYPNYNSGEHSEDIIIKQTQELLESESVSEEWKVYVFTMNSPCLARNTNACMLNLVYKALEWWSVYGVKTHIGYLKCWGFKGTKENLFKDITYSQVDCVDQSEDHKSYVKAAEKTEINPLCEIVFTAVKHLLRSASFALINIVQGQDWKGCFKNLHGIFESLAEEEKEICTREANTVIEAAQVLLSETSESVEEYLERGRAFALDYAFSSQLSDAIQDRMRLTFQHCWKEMVQGKYAELIREKLTEDFNQCTVRLFIRDIAKFTKEYLEIGRIEFSEEASQVVR
;
A
#
# COMPACT_ATOMS: atom_id res chain seq x y z
N MET A 1 -13.75 -0.54 46.21
CA MET A 1 -13.40 -1.96 46.43
C MET A 1 -13.18 -2.57 45.07
N SER A 2 -11.99 -3.12 44.84
CA SER A 2 -11.50 -3.69 43.58
C SER A 2 -12.06 -5.09 43.37
N CYS A 3 -12.84 -5.32 42.32
CA CYS A 3 -13.16 -6.66 41.84
C CYS A 3 -12.10 -7.10 40.83
N THR A 4 -11.41 -8.19 41.16
CA THR A 4 -10.49 -8.91 40.29
C THR A 4 -11.27 -9.81 39.31
N PRO A 5 -10.71 -10.14 38.12
CA PRO A 5 -11.44 -10.78 37.02
C PRO A 5 -11.70 -12.29 37.15
N GLU A 6 -11.58 -12.87 38.35
CA GLU A 6 -11.59 -14.33 38.53
C GLU A 6 -12.91 -14.90 39.09
N ALA A 7 -13.95 -14.09 39.24
CA ALA A 7 -15.17 -14.50 39.95
C ALA A 7 -16.46 -14.31 39.15
N CYS A 8 -16.52 -14.80 37.90
CA CYS A 8 -17.77 -15.10 37.22
C CYS A 8 -17.59 -16.32 36.29
N VAL A 9 -17.48 -17.51 36.88
CA VAL A 9 -17.52 -18.78 36.14
C VAL A 9 -18.75 -19.53 36.64
N ASN A 10 -19.77 -19.68 35.79
CA ASN A 10 -20.56 -20.92 35.66
C ASN A 10 -21.59 -20.79 34.53
N GLY A 11 -21.25 -21.35 33.37
CA GLY A 11 -22.11 -21.54 32.21
C GLY A 11 -21.32 -22.13 31.04
N GLY A 12 -21.09 -23.45 31.06
CA GLY A 12 -20.61 -24.20 29.89
C GLY A 12 -19.17 -23.94 29.42
N ARG A 13 -18.16 -24.43 30.16
CA ARG A 13 -16.78 -24.55 29.64
C ARG A 13 -16.73 -25.55 28.48
N LYS A 14 -16.85 -25.08 27.24
CA LYS A 14 -16.02 -25.62 26.15
C LYS A 14 -14.61 -25.09 26.40
N THR A 15 -13.75 -25.95 26.89
CA THR A 15 -12.34 -25.65 27.15
C THR A 15 -11.64 -25.18 25.87
N LEU A 16 -11.42 -23.87 25.74
CA LEU A 16 -10.43 -23.25 24.85
C LEU A 16 -9.03 -23.72 25.28
N SER A 17 -8.59 -24.89 24.82
CA SER A 17 -7.33 -25.51 25.23
C SER A 17 -6.07 -24.89 24.59
N ASP A 18 -6.19 -23.78 23.87
CA ASP A 18 -5.11 -23.24 23.04
C ASP A 18 -4.94 -21.71 23.13
N THR A 19 -5.51 -21.07 24.17
CA THR A 19 -5.41 -19.62 24.37
C THR A 19 -3.97 -19.14 24.53
N GLY A 20 -3.12 -19.90 25.22
CA GLY A 20 -1.71 -19.55 25.39
C GLY A 20 -0.95 -19.41 24.06
N SER A 21 -1.09 -20.40 23.15
CA SER A 21 -0.42 -20.37 21.85
C SER A 21 -1.01 -19.30 20.92
N PHE A 22 -2.30 -18.98 21.06
CA PHE A 22 -2.94 -17.87 20.36
C PHE A 22 -2.33 -16.52 20.77
N PHE A 23 -2.20 -16.24 22.07
CA PHE A 23 -1.60 -15.00 22.54
C PHE A 23 -0.11 -14.90 22.16
N GLU A 24 0.63 -16.01 22.20
CA GLU A 24 2.02 -16.05 21.70
C GLU A 24 2.09 -15.73 20.20
N GLN A 25 1.20 -16.30 19.39
CA GLN A 25 1.13 -16.04 17.95
C GLN A 25 0.80 -14.57 17.66
N MET A 26 -0.15 -13.97 18.41
CA MET A 26 -0.50 -12.56 18.32
C MET A 26 0.66 -11.65 18.74
N SER A 27 1.34 -11.99 19.84
CA SER A 27 2.50 -11.24 20.34
C SER A 27 3.65 -11.27 19.33
N ALA A 28 3.86 -12.39 18.64
CA ALA A 28 4.88 -12.49 17.61
C ALA A 28 4.62 -11.54 16.43
N TRP A 29 3.36 -11.25 16.11
CA TRP A 29 3.01 -10.27 15.07
C TRP A 29 3.21 -8.81 15.51
N ALA A 30 3.11 -8.53 16.82
CA ALA A 30 3.46 -7.23 17.38
C ALA A 30 4.98 -6.95 17.29
N ASP A 31 5.83 -7.99 17.30
CA ASP A 31 7.26 -7.85 17.01
C ASP A 31 7.48 -7.56 15.52
N THR A 32 7.86 -6.32 15.23
CA THR A 32 8.14 -5.84 13.88
C THR A 32 9.31 -6.59 13.22
N GLN A 33 10.38 -6.92 13.93
CA GLN A 33 11.53 -7.59 13.33
C GLN A 33 11.17 -9.02 12.94
N TYR A 34 10.48 -9.73 13.83
CA TYR A 34 10.02 -11.07 13.57
C TYR A 34 9.04 -11.13 12.40
N SER A 35 7.99 -10.30 12.43
CA SER A 35 6.95 -10.26 11.39
C SER A 35 7.54 -9.90 10.02
N VAL A 36 8.41 -8.88 9.94
CA VAL A 36 9.10 -8.50 8.69
C VAL A 36 9.93 -9.67 8.15
N LYS A 37 10.74 -10.33 9.00
CA LYS A 37 11.56 -11.48 8.58
C LYS A 37 10.70 -12.64 8.06
N LYS A 38 9.56 -12.90 8.72
CA LYS A 38 8.60 -13.92 8.30
C LYS A 38 8.01 -13.60 6.92
N VAL A 39 7.58 -12.37 6.69
CA VAL A 39 7.01 -11.92 5.41
C VAL A 39 8.04 -11.99 4.29
N LEU A 40 9.25 -11.46 4.52
CA LEU A 40 10.36 -11.50 3.56
C LEU A 40 10.69 -12.93 3.13
N LYS A 41 10.72 -13.88 4.07
CA LYS A 41 10.95 -15.29 3.73
C LYS A 41 9.86 -15.84 2.79
N HIS A 42 8.60 -15.49 2.98
CA HIS A 42 7.50 -15.96 2.12
C HIS A 42 7.53 -15.30 0.74
N LEU A 43 7.87 -14.02 0.67
CA LEU A 43 8.06 -13.32 -0.62
C LEU A 43 9.12 -14.00 -1.48
N LYS A 44 10.23 -14.48 -0.89
CA LYS A 44 11.28 -15.22 -1.62
C LYS A 44 10.76 -16.47 -2.34
N PHE A 45 9.81 -17.19 -1.75
CA PHE A 45 9.37 -18.52 -2.23
C PHE A 45 8.02 -18.53 -2.97
N ARG A 46 7.37 -17.37 -3.15
CA ARG A 46 6.16 -17.21 -3.96
C ARG A 46 5.06 -18.26 -3.68
N GLN A 47 4.75 -18.49 -2.40
CA GLN A 47 3.57 -19.30 -2.06
C GLN A 47 2.32 -18.56 -2.55
N ALA A 48 1.50 -19.22 -3.39
CA ALA A 48 0.34 -18.68 -4.12
C ALA A 48 -0.37 -17.52 -3.39
N ASN A 49 -0.37 -16.35 -4.03
CA ASN A 49 -0.78 -15.04 -3.50
C ASN A 49 -2.29 -14.78 -3.59
N ASP A 50 -3.10 -15.83 -3.50
CA ASP A 50 -4.55 -15.61 -3.46
C ASP A 50 -4.88 -14.91 -2.13
N ASP A 51 -5.63 -13.81 -2.25
CA ASP A 51 -6.14 -13.10 -1.08
C ASP A 51 -7.07 -14.03 -0.28
N ILE A 52 -7.16 -13.78 1.02
CA ILE A 52 -8.11 -14.51 1.87
C ILE A 52 -9.42 -13.73 1.79
N SER A 53 -10.38 -14.29 1.07
CA SER A 53 -11.71 -13.71 0.93
C SER A 53 -12.62 -14.23 2.06
N PRO A 54 -13.56 -13.41 2.56
CA PRO A 54 -14.64 -13.92 3.39
C PRO A 54 -15.45 -14.97 2.63
N ASN A 55 -16.16 -15.82 3.36
CA ASN A 55 -17.11 -16.75 2.76
C ASN A 55 -18.16 -15.98 1.94
N GLU A 56 -18.74 -16.65 0.94
CA GLU A 56 -19.66 -16.03 -0.03
C GLU A 56 -20.84 -15.30 0.64
N SER A 57 -21.39 -15.87 1.71
CA SER A 57 -22.51 -15.25 2.44
C SER A 57 -22.10 -13.96 3.16
N VAL A 58 -20.90 -13.92 3.73
CA VAL A 58 -20.36 -12.76 4.45
C VAL A 58 -19.90 -11.70 3.45
N ASN A 59 -19.26 -12.09 2.36
CA ASN A 59 -18.90 -11.18 1.28
C ASN A 59 -20.15 -10.50 0.70
N LYS A 60 -21.22 -11.27 0.45
CA LYS A 60 -22.51 -10.72 0.00
C LYS A 60 -23.08 -9.69 0.98
N LYS A 61 -23.00 -9.94 2.29
CA LYS A 61 -23.43 -8.97 3.31
C LYS A 61 -22.59 -7.70 3.29
N PHE A 62 -21.27 -7.81 3.17
CA PHE A 62 -20.41 -6.64 3.00
C PHE A 62 -20.78 -5.82 1.76
N MET A 63 -21.09 -6.47 0.64
CA MET A 63 -21.52 -5.80 -0.59
C MET A 63 -22.86 -5.06 -0.42
N GLU A 64 -23.82 -5.68 0.25
CA GLU A 64 -25.13 -5.07 0.56
C GLU A 64 -24.94 -3.82 1.43
N PHE A 65 -24.24 -3.95 2.56
CA PHE A 65 -24.02 -2.82 3.47
C PHE A 65 -23.15 -1.71 2.84
N HIS A 66 -22.16 -2.07 2.03
CA HIS A 66 -21.33 -1.09 1.33
C HIS A 66 -22.16 -0.25 0.36
N ARG A 67 -23.08 -0.88 -0.39
CA ARG A 67 -23.99 -0.16 -1.29
C ARG A 67 -24.86 0.80 -0.49
N ASP A 68 -25.50 0.33 0.58
CA ASP A 68 -26.40 1.15 1.40
C ASP A 68 -25.67 2.38 1.98
N ILE A 69 -24.45 2.20 2.51
CA ILE A 69 -23.62 3.31 3.02
C ILE A 69 -23.18 4.26 1.90
N THR A 70 -22.81 3.73 0.74
CA THR A 70 -22.39 4.54 -0.40
C THR A 70 -23.55 5.39 -0.93
N GLU A 71 -24.77 4.86 -0.93
CA GLU A 71 -25.99 5.60 -1.30
C GLU A 71 -26.30 6.73 -0.31
N GLU A 72 -26.11 6.51 1.00
CA GLU A 72 -26.38 7.52 2.03
C GLU A 72 -25.28 8.59 2.18
N CYS A 73 -24.01 8.16 2.15
CA CYS A 73 -22.85 8.99 2.51
C CYS A 73 -22.01 9.44 1.31
N GLY A 74 -22.24 8.85 0.13
CA GLY A 74 -21.42 9.04 -1.07
C GLY A 74 -20.23 8.09 -1.14
N ALA A 75 -19.67 7.94 -2.34
CA ALA A 75 -18.46 7.16 -2.57
C ALA A 75 -17.23 7.90 -2.05
N GLU A 76 -16.36 7.18 -1.32
CA GLU A 76 -15.13 7.74 -0.76
C GLU A 76 -13.98 6.74 -0.94
N ASP A 77 -12.83 7.25 -1.39
CA ASP A 77 -11.63 6.44 -1.67
C ASP A 77 -10.55 6.63 -0.59
N LYS A 78 -10.74 7.61 0.31
CA LYS A 78 -9.86 7.82 1.46
C LYS A 78 -10.03 6.74 2.52
N GLN A 79 -9.02 6.62 3.38
CA GLN A 79 -9.11 5.72 4.53
C GLN A 79 -10.30 6.08 5.42
N HIS A 80 -11.18 5.10 5.60
CA HIS A 80 -12.31 5.18 6.50
C HIS A 80 -12.71 3.77 6.95
N SER A 81 -13.55 3.69 7.98
CA SER A 81 -14.17 2.46 8.45
C SER A 81 -15.63 2.70 8.82
N TRP A 82 -16.47 1.68 8.67
CA TRP A 82 -17.85 1.65 9.14
C TRP A 82 -18.16 0.28 9.73
N ALA A 83 -19.22 0.17 10.49
CA ALA A 83 -19.65 -1.12 11.01
C ALA A 83 -21.17 -1.25 11.09
N VAL A 84 -21.60 -2.51 11.12
CA VAL A 84 -23.00 -2.92 11.19
C VAL A 84 -23.16 -3.95 12.28
N ILE A 85 -24.17 -3.78 13.14
CA ILE A 85 -24.67 -4.82 14.03
C ILE A 85 -25.95 -5.36 13.39
N GLU A 86 -25.88 -6.59 12.89
CA GLU A 86 -27.03 -7.34 12.38
C GLU A 86 -27.68 -8.08 13.55
N LYS A 87 -28.87 -7.63 13.95
CA LYS A 87 -29.75 -8.27 14.93
C LYS A 87 -30.83 -9.07 14.19
N GLN A 88 -31.68 -9.80 14.93
CA GLN A 88 -32.74 -10.61 14.34
C GLN A 88 -33.83 -9.77 13.64
N GLU A 89 -34.16 -8.60 14.20
CA GLU A 89 -35.27 -7.74 13.74
C GLU A 89 -34.79 -6.35 13.25
N GLU A 90 -33.51 -6.02 13.47
CA GLU A 90 -32.96 -4.68 13.26
C GLU A 90 -31.53 -4.77 12.73
N ILE A 91 -31.15 -3.79 11.91
CA ILE A 91 -29.77 -3.57 11.46
C ILE A 91 -29.34 -2.19 11.95
N VAL A 92 -28.28 -2.14 12.76
CA VAL A 92 -27.73 -0.88 13.28
C VAL A 92 -26.43 -0.58 12.53
N MET A 93 -26.41 0.49 11.76
CA MET A 93 -25.28 0.89 10.92
C MET A 93 -24.70 2.22 11.43
N TYR A 94 -23.37 2.33 11.48
CA TYR A 94 -22.68 3.52 11.98
C TYR A 94 -21.32 3.73 11.31
N GLY A 95 -20.94 5.00 11.19
CA GLY A 95 -19.87 5.48 10.30
C GLY A 95 -20.45 6.14 9.04
N PRO A 96 -19.63 6.44 8.02
CA PRO A 96 -18.19 6.21 7.97
C PRO A 96 -17.42 7.13 8.93
N TYR A 97 -16.40 6.56 9.60
CA TYR A 97 -15.44 7.32 10.40
C TYR A 97 -14.10 7.42 9.69
N TYR A 98 -13.43 8.53 9.92
CA TYR A 98 -12.15 8.87 9.32
C TYR A 98 -11.05 8.92 10.38
N PRO A 99 -9.82 8.52 10.05
CA PRO A 99 -8.70 8.64 10.98
C PRO A 99 -8.38 10.11 11.27
N ASN A 100 -8.08 10.42 12.53
CA ASN A 100 -7.57 11.71 12.95
C ASN A 100 -6.06 11.64 13.14
N TYR A 101 -5.32 11.98 12.08
CA TYR A 101 -3.86 11.90 12.07
C TYR A 101 -3.18 12.84 13.09
N ASN A 102 -3.87 13.91 13.53
CA ASN A 102 -3.31 14.85 14.51
C ASN A 102 -3.32 14.28 15.94
N SER A 103 -4.36 13.52 16.30
CA SER A 103 -4.43 12.79 17.57
C SER A 103 -3.80 11.40 17.48
N GLY A 104 -3.45 10.96 16.27
CA GLY A 104 -2.99 9.62 15.98
C GLY A 104 -4.07 8.55 16.09
N GLU A 105 -5.36 8.94 16.18
CA GLU A 105 -6.52 8.05 16.28
C GLU A 105 -6.89 7.47 14.90
N HIS A 106 -7.12 6.16 14.84
CA HIS A 106 -7.54 5.48 13.61
C HIS A 106 -9.05 5.27 13.59
N SER A 107 -9.64 5.16 12.40
CA SER A 107 -11.08 4.91 12.24
C SER A 107 -11.56 3.64 12.97
N GLU A 108 -10.70 2.62 13.04
CA GLU A 108 -10.94 1.36 13.71
C GLU A 108 -11.01 1.50 15.24
N ASP A 109 -10.33 2.49 15.83
CA ASP A 109 -10.41 2.77 17.27
C ASP A 109 -11.83 3.24 17.64
N ILE A 110 -12.43 4.07 16.77
CA ILE A 110 -13.79 4.60 16.93
C ILE A 110 -14.82 3.46 16.77
N ILE A 111 -14.65 2.61 15.76
CA ILE A 111 -15.52 1.44 15.54
C ILE A 111 -15.51 0.52 16.76
N ILE A 112 -14.33 0.18 17.29
CA ILE A 112 -14.23 -0.69 18.48
C ILE A 112 -14.98 -0.08 19.65
N LYS A 113 -14.77 1.21 19.92
CA LYS A 113 -15.43 1.91 21.02
C LYS A 113 -16.94 1.92 20.86
N GLN A 114 -17.44 2.32 19.69
CA GLN A 114 -18.88 2.39 19.42
C GLN A 114 -19.54 1.02 19.47
N THR A 115 -18.89 -0.02 18.94
CA THR A 115 -19.38 -1.41 19.01
C THR A 115 -19.50 -1.85 20.47
N GLN A 116 -18.46 -1.60 21.28
CA GLN A 116 -18.46 -1.96 22.69
C GLN A 116 -19.61 -1.28 23.44
N GLU A 117 -19.79 0.04 23.25
CA GLU A 117 -20.85 0.81 23.90
C GLU A 117 -22.25 0.28 23.54
N LEU A 118 -22.48 -0.06 22.27
CA LEU A 118 -23.75 -0.64 21.81
C LEU A 118 -24.02 -2.01 22.45
N LEU A 119 -23.03 -2.89 22.47
CA LEU A 119 -23.14 -4.22 23.09
C LEU A 119 -23.33 -4.15 24.62
N GLU A 120 -22.75 -3.16 25.29
CA GLU A 120 -22.93 -2.96 26.74
C GLU A 120 -24.29 -2.36 27.10
N SER A 121 -24.90 -1.58 26.19
CA SER A 121 -26.14 -0.85 26.43
C SER A 121 -27.42 -1.68 26.28
N GLU A 122 -27.33 -2.86 25.65
CA GLU A 122 -28.48 -3.68 25.29
C GLU A 122 -28.42 -5.10 25.88
N SER A 123 -29.58 -5.77 25.98
CA SER A 123 -29.62 -7.21 26.25
C SER A 123 -29.26 -7.98 24.97
N VAL A 124 -27.97 -8.28 24.81
CA VAL A 124 -27.42 -8.93 23.61
C VAL A 124 -27.86 -10.40 23.50
N SER A 125 -28.10 -10.85 22.27
CA SER A 125 -28.38 -12.24 21.91
C SER A 125 -27.20 -12.85 21.14
N GLU A 126 -26.97 -14.16 21.30
CA GLU A 126 -25.92 -14.93 20.59
C GLU A 126 -26.11 -14.96 19.06
N GLU A 127 -27.28 -14.56 18.55
CA GLU A 127 -27.55 -14.50 17.11
C GLU A 127 -27.02 -13.23 16.44
N TRP A 128 -26.59 -12.23 17.22
CA TRP A 128 -26.10 -10.98 16.67
C TRP A 128 -24.74 -11.15 15.98
N LYS A 129 -24.54 -10.37 14.93
CA LYS A 129 -23.27 -10.33 14.20
C LYS A 129 -22.78 -8.90 14.05
N VAL A 130 -21.48 -8.72 14.17
CA VAL A 130 -20.80 -7.47 13.90
C VAL A 130 -20.06 -7.60 12.56
N TYR A 131 -20.32 -6.69 11.63
CA TYR A 131 -19.56 -6.54 10.40
C TYR A 131 -18.76 -5.25 10.50
N VAL A 132 -17.44 -5.33 10.43
CA VAL A 132 -16.53 -4.18 10.40
C VAL A 132 -15.93 -4.09 9.02
N PHE A 133 -16.10 -2.95 8.37
CA PHE A 133 -15.47 -2.65 7.10
C PHE A 133 -14.36 -1.64 7.29
N THR A 134 -13.25 -1.81 6.56
CA THR A 134 -12.19 -0.82 6.46
C THR A 134 -11.73 -0.65 5.02
N MET A 135 -11.52 0.58 4.55
CA MET A 135 -11.03 0.82 3.18
C MET A 135 -9.65 0.15 2.97
N ASN A 136 -8.72 0.44 3.86
CA ASN A 136 -7.44 -0.24 3.96
C ASN A 136 -7.47 -1.27 5.08
N SER A 137 -6.81 -2.42 4.91
CA SER A 137 -6.71 -3.45 5.95
C SER A 137 -6.22 -2.85 7.27
N PRO A 138 -6.80 -3.23 8.42
CA PRO A 138 -6.38 -2.70 9.71
C PRO A 138 -4.87 -2.85 9.93
N CYS A 139 -4.22 -1.81 10.48
CA CYS A 139 -2.77 -1.84 10.61
C CYS A 139 -2.29 -2.95 11.56
N LEU A 140 -1.11 -3.50 11.25
CA LEU A 140 -0.41 -4.52 12.06
C LEU A 140 0.79 -3.98 12.85
N ALA A 141 1.15 -2.70 12.68
CA ALA A 141 2.05 -2.00 13.59
C ALA A 141 1.60 -0.57 13.80
N ARG A 142 1.80 -0.11 15.04
CA ARG A 142 1.59 1.24 15.52
C ARG A 142 2.41 1.41 16.80
N ASN A 143 2.65 2.64 17.23
CA ASN A 143 3.31 2.92 18.53
C ASN A 143 2.42 2.52 19.73
N THR A 144 1.11 2.46 19.50
CA THR A 144 0.11 1.89 20.40
C THR A 144 -0.32 0.51 19.87
N ASN A 145 -1.38 -0.08 20.45
CA ASN A 145 -1.90 -1.34 19.94
C ASN A 145 -2.32 -1.22 18.47
N ALA A 146 -1.86 -2.16 17.65
CA ALA A 146 -2.20 -2.22 16.23
C ALA A 146 -3.69 -2.55 16.03
N CYS A 147 -4.33 -1.90 15.06
CA CYS A 147 -5.78 -2.01 14.84
C CYS A 147 -6.22 -3.46 14.60
N MET A 148 -5.47 -4.21 13.79
CA MET A 148 -5.78 -5.62 13.53
C MET A 148 -5.71 -6.47 14.80
N LEU A 149 -4.71 -6.26 15.65
CA LEU A 149 -4.57 -7.01 16.90
C LEU A 149 -5.69 -6.67 17.88
N ASN A 150 -6.02 -5.37 18.02
CA ASN A 150 -7.12 -4.91 18.85
C ASN A 150 -8.47 -5.48 18.40
N LEU A 151 -8.77 -5.47 17.09
CA LEU A 151 -10.01 -6.02 16.56
C LEU A 151 -10.12 -7.52 16.84
N VAL A 152 -9.02 -8.27 16.71
CA VAL A 152 -8.99 -9.71 17.03
C VAL A 152 -9.24 -9.95 18.53
N TYR A 153 -8.60 -9.18 19.41
CA TYR A 153 -8.85 -9.28 20.86
C TYR A 153 -10.29 -8.93 21.21
N LYS A 154 -10.85 -7.88 20.58
CA LYS A 154 -12.22 -7.46 20.80
C LYS A 154 -13.24 -8.44 20.27
N ALA A 155 -12.99 -9.08 19.12
CA ALA A 155 -13.82 -10.16 18.62
C ALA A 155 -13.87 -11.35 19.59
N LEU A 156 -12.73 -11.72 20.19
CA LEU A 156 -12.69 -12.76 21.22
C LEU A 156 -13.49 -12.36 22.47
N GLU A 157 -13.36 -11.11 22.92
CA GLU A 157 -14.10 -10.57 24.06
C GLU A 157 -15.60 -10.55 23.77
N TRP A 158 -16.02 -10.01 22.62
CA TRP A 158 -17.42 -9.94 22.23
C TRP A 158 -18.05 -11.32 22.09
N TRP A 159 -17.30 -12.28 21.57
CA TRP A 159 -17.74 -13.67 21.54
C TRP A 159 -17.88 -14.28 22.94
N SER A 160 -16.87 -14.09 23.79
CA SER A 160 -16.84 -14.74 25.11
C SER A 160 -17.87 -14.16 26.08
N VAL A 161 -18.17 -12.87 25.96
CA VAL A 161 -19.08 -12.15 26.86
C VAL A 161 -20.51 -12.14 26.32
N TYR A 162 -20.69 -11.93 25.02
CA TYR A 162 -22.00 -11.72 24.41
C TYR A 162 -22.42 -12.78 23.38
N GLY A 163 -21.54 -13.74 23.06
CA GLY A 163 -21.80 -14.74 22.00
C GLY A 163 -21.82 -14.16 20.59
N VAL A 164 -21.30 -12.95 20.38
CA VAL A 164 -21.40 -12.22 19.12
C VAL A 164 -20.25 -12.59 18.17
N LYS A 165 -20.60 -12.98 16.94
CA LYS A 165 -19.61 -13.23 15.89
C LYS A 165 -19.21 -11.95 15.18
N THR A 166 -17.93 -11.85 14.85
CA THR A 166 -17.36 -10.67 14.19
C THR A 166 -16.85 -11.04 12.80
N HIS A 167 -17.18 -10.23 11.81
CA HIS A 167 -16.69 -10.31 10.44
C HIS A 167 -15.95 -9.03 10.11
N ILE A 168 -14.72 -9.11 9.60
CA ILE A 168 -13.90 -7.96 9.24
C ILE A 168 -13.59 -8.04 7.75
N GLY A 169 -14.03 -7.04 7.00
CA GLY A 169 -13.84 -6.92 5.57
C GLY A 169 -12.97 -5.72 5.24
N TYR A 170 -12.02 -5.88 4.32
CA TYR A 170 -11.20 -4.76 3.83
C TYR A 170 -11.05 -4.74 2.31
N LEU A 171 -10.76 -3.58 1.71
CA LEU A 171 -10.66 -3.46 0.24
C LEU A 171 -9.23 -3.51 -0.27
N LYS A 172 -8.34 -2.74 0.36
CA LYS A 172 -6.94 -2.59 -0.04
C LYS A 172 -6.05 -3.17 1.04
N CYS A 173 -5.11 -4.04 0.64
CA CYS A 173 -4.08 -4.52 1.54
C CYS A 173 -3.12 -3.38 1.87
N TRP A 174 -3.27 -2.84 3.06
CA TRP A 174 -2.42 -1.79 3.58
C TRP A 174 -1.76 -2.30 4.85
N GLY A 175 -0.53 -2.76 4.69
CA GLY A 175 0.20 -3.39 5.77
C GLY A 175 0.78 -2.36 6.73
N PHE A 176 2.10 -2.36 6.85
CA PHE A 176 2.78 -1.53 7.82
C PHE A 176 2.91 -0.08 7.34
N LYS A 177 2.04 0.84 7.78
CA LYS A 177 2.20 2.30 7.54
C LYS A 177 3.12 2.94 8.58
N GLY A 178 4.02 3.82 8.12
CA GLY A 178 4.93 4.62 8.95
C GLY A 178 6.38 4.17 8.81
N THR A 179 7.25 5.04 8.29
CA THR A 179 8.67 4.79 7.97
C THR A 179 9.00 3.56 7.11
N LYS A 180 8.04 2.71 6.74
CA LYS A 180 8.23 1.47 5.96
C LYS A 180 7.88 1.58 4.47
N GLU A 181 7.36 2.73 4.03
CA GLU A 181 7.66 3.24 2.67
C GLU A 181 9.18 3.26 2.42
N ASN A 182 9.99 3.24 3.50
CA ASN A 182 11.43 3.11 3.44
C ASN A 182 12.00 1.68 3.49
N LEU A 183 11.20 0.60 3.55
CA LEU A 183 11.82 -0.73 3.50
C LEU A 183 12.57 -0.93 2.18
N PHE A 184 12.01 -0.37 1.12
CA PHE A 184 12.55 -0.44 -0.23
C PHE A 184 13.04 0.91 -0.75
N LYS A 185 13.08 1.99 0.06
CA LYS A 185 13.53 3.34 -0.41
C LYS A 185 14.92 3.32 -1.03
N ASP A 186 15.78 2.43 -0.53
CA ASP A 186 17.18 2.39 -0.92
C ASP A 186 17.36 1.68 -2.28
N ILE A 187 16.27 1.15 -2.85
CA ILE A 187 16.23 0.60 -4.20
C ILE A 187 16.32 1.72 -5.23
N THR A 188 17.51 1.93 -5.76
CA THR A 188 17.79 2.88 -6.85
C THR A 188 17.75 2.21 -8.21
N TYR A 189 17.68 2.99 -9.29
CA TYR A 189 17.79 2.46 -10.64
C TYR A 189 19.06 1.63 -10.84
N SER A 190 20.21 2.10 -10.34
CA SER A 190 21.48 1.37 -10.47
C SER A 190 21.45 0.00 -9.77
N GLN A 191 20.70 -0.12 -8.66
CA GLN A 191 20.47 -1.43 -8.05
C GLN A 191 19.59 -2.31 -8.94
N VAL A 192 18.49 -1.76 -9.46
CA VAL A 192 17.56 -2.49 -10.32
C VAL A 192 18.24 -2.98 -11.61
N ASP A 193 18.99 -2.11 -12.30
CA ASP A 193 19.76 -2.44 -13.50
C ASP A 193 20.81 -3.53 -13.23
N CYS A 194 21.56 -3.40 -12.12
CA CYS A 194 22.53 -4.42 -11.72
C CYS A 194 21.87 -5.77 -11.40
N VAL A 195 20.68 -5.77 -10.78
CA VAL A 195 19.88 -6.99 -10.57
C VAL A 195 19.46 -7.58 -11.92
N ASP A 196 19.01 -6.76 -12.87
CA ASP A 196 18.54 -7.23 -14.17
C ASP A 196 19.66 -7.89 -15.00
N GLN A 197 20.87 -7.34 -14.93
CA GLN A 197 22.05 -7.89 -15.62
C GLN A 197 22.66 -9.12 -14.94
N SER A 198 22.30 -9.41 -13.68
CA SER A 198 22.88 -10.51 -12.90
C SER A 198 22.02 -11.78 -12.97
N GLU A 199 22.66 -12.94 -13.13
CA GLU A 199 21.94 -14.23 -13.17
C GLU A 199 21.45 -14.67 -11.78
N ASP A 200 22.29 -14.47 -10.76
CA ASP A 200 22.07 -14.91 -9.39
C ASP A 200 22.57 -13.87 -8.37
N HIS A 201 22.26 -14.09 -7.07
CA HIS A 201 22.65 -13.14 -6.02
C HIS A 201 24.18 -13.00 -5.89
N LYS A 202 24.93 -14.08 -6.17
CA LYS A 202 26.40 -14.09 -6.05
C LYS A 202 27.08 -13.26 -7.13
N SER A 203 26.59 -13.35 -8.37
CA SER A 203 27.04 -12.51 -9.49
C SER A 203 26.65 -11.05 -9.27
N TYR A 204 25.45 -10.80 -8.75
CA TYR A 204 25.00 -9.47 -8.35
C TYR A 204 25.90 -8.82 -7.29
N VAL A 205 26.23 -9.50 -6.20
CA VAL A 205 27.12 -8.94 -5.15
C VAL A 205 28.47 -8.53 -5.75
N LYS A 206 29.05 -9.38 -6.61
CA LYS A 206 30.32 -9.08 -7.29
C LYS A 206 30.21 -7.88 -8.26
N ALA A 207 29.06 -7.72 -8.92
CA ALA A 207 28.83 -6.59 -9.82
C ALA A 207 28.63 -5.30 -9.01
N ALA A 208 27.83 -5.35 -7.94
CA ALA A 208 27.58 -4.25 -7.03
C ALA A 208 28.87 -3.70 -6.39
N GLU A 209 29.79 -4.59 -5.99
CA GLU A 209 31.12 -4.22 -5.47
C GLU A 209 31.94 -3.41 -6.48
N LYS A 210 31.89 -3.75 -7.77
CA LYS A 210 32.62 -3.02 -8.83
C LYS A 210 32.03 -1.64 -9.11
N THR A 211 30.73 -1.48 -8.87
CA THR A 211 29.99 -0.24 -9.10
C THR A 211 29.82 0.60 -7.83
N GLU A 212 30.44 0.20 -6.71
CA GLU A 212 30.35 0.87 -5.40
C GLU A 212 28.90 1.01 -4.88
N ILE A 213 28.03 0.06 -5.23
CA ILE A 213 26.64 0.04 -4.77
C ILE A 213 26.53 -0.92 -3.59
N ASN A 214 25.84 -0.52 -2.52
CA ASN A 214 25.53 -1.43 -1.42
C ASN A 214 24.59 -2.55 -1.90
N PRO A 215 25.00 -3.83 -1.83
CA PRO A 215 24.21 -4.92 -2.37
C PRO A 215 22.95 -5.16 -1.55
N LEU A 216 21.84 -5.37 -2.25
CA LEU A 216 20.59 -5.88 -1.69
C LEU A 216 20.80 -7.26 -1.07
N CYS A 217 20.06 -7.55 0.00
CA CYS A 217 20.05 -8.90 0.57
C CYS A 217 19.38 -9.89 -0.40
N GLU A 218 19.71 -11.17 -0.27
CA GLU A 218 19.30 -12.22 -1.21
C GLU A 218 17.78 -12.29 -1.46
N ILE A 219 16.99 -12.04 -0.40
CA ILE A 219 15.53 -12.03 -0.47
C ILE A 219 15.04 -10.90 -1.39
N VAL A 220 15.52 -9.67 -1.15
CA VAL A 220 15.10 -8.50 -1.93
C VAL A 220 15.61 -8.61 -3.36
N PHE A 221 16.84 -9.11 -3.57
CA PHE A 221 17.35 -9.45 -4.90
C PHE A 221 16.39 -10.38 -5.66
N THR A 222 15.96 -11.48 -5.03
CA THR A 222 15.07 -12.46 -5.67
C THR A 222 13.70 -11.84 -5.99
N ALA A 223 13.16 -11.03 -5.09
CA ALA A 223 11.89 -10.34 -5.30
C ALA A 223 11.96 -9.32 -6.46
N VAL A 224 13.00 -8.48 -6.49
CA VAL A 224 13.24 -7.53 -7.59
C VAL A 224 13.42 -8.29 -8.91
N LYS A 225 14.27 -9.32 -8.94
CA LYS A 225 14.54 -10.12 -10.14
C LYS A 225 13.27 -10.76 -10.70
N HIS A 226 12.36 -11.15 -9.82
CA HIS A 226 11.07 -11.70 -10.22
C HIS A 226 10.17 -10.63 -10.83
N LEU A 227 10.03 -9.47 -10.18
CA LEU A 227 9.23 -8.35 -10.70
C LEU A 227 9.71 -7.90 -12.07
N LEU A 228 11.02 -7.81 -12.28
CA LEU A 228 11.60 -7.44 -13.57
C LEU A 228 11.19 -8.36 -14.73
N ARG A 229 10.93 -9.65 -14.44
CA ARG A 229 10.46 -10.60 -15.46
C ARG A 229 8.97 -10.45 -15.80
N SER A 230 8.19 -9.78 -14.97
CA SER A 230 6.73 -9.66 -15.09
C SER A 230 6.21 -8.23 -15.24
N ALA A 231 7.04 -7.23 -14.98
CA ALA A 231 6.63 -5.83 -14.98
C ALA A 231 6.67 -5.24 -16.39
N SER A 232 5.53 -4.76 -16.86
CA SER A 232 5.44 -3.83 -17.99
C SER A 232 5.63 -2.40 -17.48
N PHE A 233 6.55 -1.63 -18.08
CA PHE A 233 6.76 -0.23 -17.71
C PHE A 233 5.96 0.70 -18.63
N ALA A 234 5.00 1.41 -18.05
CA ALA A 234 4.21 2.43 -18.74
C ALA A 234 4.40 3.77 -18.03
N LEU A 235 5.20 4.66 -18.63
CA LEU A 235 5.66 5.89 -17.98
C LEU A 235 4.50 6.87 -17.72
N ILE A 236 3.48 6.91 -18.60
CA ILE A 236 2.35 7.84 -18.44
C ILE A 236 1.57 7.63 -17.14
N ASN A 237 1.34 6.37 -16.78
CA ASN A 237 0.51 6.00 -15.62
C ASN A 237 1.16 6.41 -14.30
N ILE A 238 2.50 6.53 -14.30
CA ILE A 238 3.32 6.85 -13.12
C ILE A 238 3.49 8.38 -12.98
N VAL A 239 3.39 9.11 -14.09
CA VAL A 239 3.68 10.55 -14.15
C VAL A 239 2.42 11.40 -13.94
N GLN A 240 1.22 10.87 -14.20
CA GLN A 240 -0.05 11.62 -14.07
C GLN A 240 -0.41 12.10 -12.65
N GLY A 241 0.33 11.70 -11.60
CA GLY A 241 0.13 12.16 -10.22
C GLY A 241 1.04 13.29 -9.74
N GLN A 242 2.07 13.69 -10.50
CA GLN A 242 3.07 14.68 -10.09
C GLN A 242 3.34 15.73 -11.18
N ASP A 243 3.79 16.92 -10.75
CA ASP A 243 4.34 17.96 -11.63
C ASP A 243 5.62 17.46 -12.30
N TRP A 244 5.47 16.72 -13.40
CA TRP A 244 6.56 16.17 -14.20
C TRP A 244 7.47 17.25 -14.76
N LYS A 245 6.95 18.47 -14.96
CA LYS A 245 7.77 19.65 -15.28
C LYS A 245 8.77 19.93 -14.15
N GLY A 246 8.42 19.60 -12.92
CA GLY A 246 9.29 19.64 -11.75
C GLY A 246 10.54 18.76 -11.86
N CYS A 247 10.54 17.71 -12.70
CA CYS A 247 11.74 16.92 -12.99
C CYS A 247 12.78 17.70 -13.82
N PHE A 248 12.37 18.80 -14.45
CA PHE A 248 13.23 19.64 -15.30
C PHE A 248 13.68 20.95 -14.60
N LYS A 249 13.55 21.06 -13.28
CA LYS A 249 13.99 22.25 -12.52
C LYS A 249 15.45 22.64 -12.80
N ASN A 250 16.33 21.65 -12.98
CA ASN A 250 17.75 21.88 -13.31
C ASN A 250 17.94 22.57 -14.67
N LEU A 251 16.99 22.42 -15.60
CA LEU A 251 16.98 23.12 -16.88
C LEU A 251 16.76 24.62 -16.72
N HIS A 252 16.10 25.07 -15.65
CA HIS A 252 15.97 26.49 -15.34
C HIS A 252 17.19 27.03 -14.59
N GLY A 253 17.86 26.19 -13.79
CA GLY A 253 19.05 26.56 -13.01
C GLY A 253 20.25 26.97 -13.87
N ILE A 254 20.33 26.53 -15.13
CA ILE A 254 21.41 26.93 -16.04
C ILE A 254 21.35 28.41 -16.45
N PHE A 255 20.23 29.09 -16.22
CA PHE A 255 19.99 30.48 -16.62
C PHE A 255 20.19 31.49 -15.49
N GLU A 256 20.41 31.06 -14.25
CA GLU A 256 20.51 31.94 -13.07
C GLU A 256 21.63 32.98 -13.18
N SER A 257 22.67 32.69 -13.95
CA SER A 257 23.82 33.57 -14.17
C SER A 257 23.74 34.44 -15.43
N LEU A 258 22.64 34.38 -16.20
CA LEU A 258 22.46 35.13 -17.45
C LEU A 258 21.82 36.51 -17.19
N ALA A 259 21.94 37.42 -18.16
CA ALA A 259 21.23 38.70 -18.13
C ALA A 259 19.71 38.47 -18.18
N GLU A 260 18.91 39.36 -17.57
CA GLU A 260 17.45 39.15 -17.44
C GLU A 260 16.73 38.96 -18.79
N GLU A 261 17.14 39.67 -19.84
CA GLU A 261 16.58 39.50 -21.19
C GLU A 261 16.88 38.11 -21.78
N GLU A 262 18.12 37.61 -21.63
CA GLU A 262 18.51 36.27 -22.09
C GLU A 262 17.84 35.17 -21.27
N LYS A 263 17.68 35.40 -19.97
CA LYS A 263 17.03 34.50 -19.02
C LYS A 263 15.55 34.32 -19.32
N GLU A 264 14.84 35.38 -19.73
CA GLU A 264 13.44 35.28 -20.18
C GLU A 264 13.30 34.43 -21.44
N ILE A 265 14.17 34.64 -22.44
CA ILE A 265 14.19 33.86 -23.68
C ILE A 265 14.47 32.39 -23.38
N CYS A 266 15.51 32.12 -22.58
CA CYS A 266 15.90 30.77 -22.18
C CYS A 266 14.81 30.05 -21.36
N THR A 267 14.15 30.75 -20.44
CA THR A 267 13.07 30.19 -19.63
C THR A 267 11.86 29.82 -20.48
N ARG A 268 11.50 30.68 -21.45
CA ARG A 268 10.43 30.40 -22.41
C ARG A 268 10.76 29.17 -23.23
N GLU A 269 11.96 29.11 -23.80
CA GLU A 269 12.41 27.99 -24.60
C GLU A 269 12.43 26.68 -23.79
N ALA A 270 12.93 26.71 -22.55
CA ALA A 270 12.92 25.56 -21.65
C ALA A 270 11.50 25.05 -21.40
N ASN A 271 10.54 25.95 -21.13
CA ASN A 271 9.14 25.56 -20.97
C ASN A 271 8.57 24.95 -22.25
N THR A 272 8.89 25.50 -23.41
CA THR A 272 8.45 24.98 -24.70
C THR A 272 9.04 23.60 -25.01
N VAL A 273 10.33 23.38 -24.73
CA VAL A 273 10.97 22.06 -24.91
C VAL A 273 10.37 21.03 -23.97
N ILE A 274 10.10 21.41 -22.72
CA ILE A 274 9.44 20.56 -21.74
C ILE A 274 8.07 20.21 -22.28
N GLU A 275 7.21 21.18 -22.60
CA GLU A 275 5.85 20.92 -23.12
C GLU A 275 5.85 20.03 -24.38
N ALA A 276 6.76 20.27 -25.31
CA ALA A 276 6.91 19.43 -26.50
C ALA A 276 7.31 17.98 -26.15
N ALA A 277 8.12 17.77 -25.11
CA ALA A 277 8.52 16.45 -24.67
C ALA A 277 7.38 15.63 -24.02
N GLN A 278 6.25 16.25 -23.70
CA GLN A 278 5.11 15.55 -23.08
C GLN A 278 4.59 14.41 -23.96
N VAL A 279 4.65 14.58 -25.28
CA VAL A 279 4.18 13.57 -26.25
C VAL A 279 4.99 12.26 -26.20
N LEU A 280 6.19 12.30 -25.60
CA LEU A 280 7.08 11.14 -25.49
C LEU A 280 6.65 10.18 -24.38
N LEU A 281 5.80 10.63 -23.46
CA LEU A 281 5.28 9.88 -22.32
C LEU A 281 4.15 8.91 -22.74
N SER A 282 4.29 8.17 -23.85
CA SER A 282 3.25 7.28 -24.41
C SER A 282 2.60 6.35 -23.36
N GLU A 283 1.32 6.02 -23.58
CA GLU A 283 0.57 5.02 -22.79
C GLU A 283 1.00 3.57 -23.09
N THR A 284 1.73 3.36 -24.18
CA THR A 284 2.22 2.04 -24.57
C THR A 284 3.29 1.55 -23.60
N SER A 285 3.16 0.30 -23.14
CA SER A 285 4.18 -0.35 -22.34
C SER A 285 5.44 -0.56 -23.17
N GLU A 286 6.56 -0.01 -22.72
CA GLU A 286 7.85 -0.05 -23.43
C GLU A 286 8.98 -0.36 -22.44
N SER A 287 10.13 -0.76 -22.98
CA SER A 287 11.34 -0.95 -22.17
C SER A 287 11.89 0.39 -21.68
N VAL A 288 12.66 0.35 -20.59
CA VAL A 288 13.32 1.56 -20.06
C VAL A 288 14.30 2.13 -21.08
N GLU A 289 14.99 1.26 -21.80
CA GLU A 289 15.97 1.60 -22.83
C GLU A 289 15.33 2.39 -23.97
N GLU A 290 14.11 2.01 -24.39
CA GLU A 290 13.34 2.71 -25.41
C GLU A 290 12.93 4.12 -24.95
N TYR A 291 12.47 4.28 -23.70
CA TYR A 291 12.17 5.61 -23.15
C TYR A 291 13.42 6.49 -23.05
N LEU A 292 14.55 5.90 -22.65
CA LEU A 292 15.83 6.62 -22.56
C LEU A 292 16.31 7.06 -23.95
N GLU A 293 16.20 6.20 -24.96
CA GLU A 293 16.57 6.54 -26.34
C GLU A 293 15.63 7.59 -26.94
N ARG A 294 14.33 7.49 -26.69
CA ARG A 294 13.35 8.47 -27.16
C ARG A 294 13.66 9.88 -26.67
N GLY A 295 14.00 10.05 -25.40
CA GLY A 295 14.38 11.36 -24.86
C GLY A 295 15.70 11.87 -25.43
N ARG A 296 16.67 10.97 -25.69
CA ARG A 296 17.93 11.33 -26.36
C ARG A 296 17.69 11.82 -27.78
N ALA A 297 16.95 11.04 -28.57
CA ALA A 297 16.60 11.37 -29.95
C ALA A 297 15.82 12.68 -30.03
N PHE A 298 14.80 12.85 -29.19
CA PHE A 298 14.04 14.11 -29.11
C PHE A 298 14.94 15.31 -28.87
N ALA A 299 15.85 15.24 -27.90
CA ALA A 299 16.74 16.35 -27.59
C ALA A 299 17.68 16.68 -28.76
N LEU A 300 18.09 15.66 -29.53
CA LEU A 300 18.95 15.82 -30.70
C LEU A 300 18.20 16.46 -31.88
N ASP A 301 16.96 16.05 -32.09
CA ASP A 301 16.11 16.47 -33.20
C ASP A 301 15.36 17.79 -32.93
N TYR A 302 15.24 18.20 -31.67
CA TYR A 302 14.57 19.44 -31.29
C TYR A 302 15.33 20.66 -31.85
N ALA A 303 14.60 21.46 -32.64
CA ALA A 303 15.09 22.70 -33.21
C ALA A 303 14.89 23.85 -32.21
N PHE A 304 15.96 24.20 -31.50
CA PHE A 304 15.96 25.33 -30.57
C PHE A 304 15.83 26.68 -31.31
N SER A 305 15.27 27.66 -30.63
CA SER A 305 15.13 29.03 -31.14
C SER A 305 16.47 29.61 -31.58
N SER A 306 16.50 30.19 -32.79
CA SER A 306 17.66 30.89 -33.34
C SER A 306 18.05 32.16 -32.56
N GLN A 307 17.26 32.56 -31.56
CA GLN A 307 17.58 33.64 -30.63
C GLN A 307 18.62 33.22 -29.59
N LEU A 308 18.85 31.91 -29.43
CA LEU A 308 19.84 31.36 -28.49
C LEU A 308 21.17 31.09 -29.21
N SER A 309 22.27 31.37 -28.53
CA SER A 309 23.60 30.97 -29.02
C SER A 309 23.76 29.45 -29.01
N ASP A 310 24.57 28.92 -29.93
CA ASP A 310 24.84 27.48 -30.04
C ASP A 310 25.31 26.88 -28.69
N ALA A 311 26.14 27.61 -27.94
CA ALA A 311 26.60 27.17 -26.62
C ALA A 311 25.48 27.01 -25.59
N ILE A 312 24.45 27.88 -25.63
CA ILE A 312 23.27 27.76 -24.76
C ILE A 312 22.39 26.60 -25.23
N GLN A 313 22.19 26.45 -26.54
CA GLN A 313 21.41 25.34 -27.11
C GLN A 313 22.03 23.98 -26.73
N ASP A 314 23.35 23.82 -26.88
CA ASP A 314 24.07 22.61 -26.49
C ASP A 314 23.94 22.32 -24.99
N ARG A 315 24.05 23.36 -24.15
CA ARG A 315 23.88 23.23 -22.70
C ARG A 315 22.45 22.84 -22.33
N MET A 316 21.44 23.43 -22.97
CA MET A 316 20.03 23.08 -22.78
C MET A 316 19.77 21.62 -23.19
N ARG A 317 20.30 21.19 -24.33
CA ARG A 317 20.20 19.82 -24.83
C ARG A 317 20.79 18.80 -23.86
N LEU A 318 22.02 19.03 -23.40
CA LEU A 318 22.68 18.15 -22.42
C LEU A 318 21.92 18.10 -21.09
N THR A 319 21.45 19.26 -20.61
CA THR A 319 20.71 19.36 -19.36
C THR A 319 19.35 18.67 -19.46
N PHE A 320 18.64 18.83 -20.59
CA PHE A 320 17.39 18.13 -20.86
C PHE A 320 17.59 16.62 -20.88
N GLN A 321 18.59 16.12 -21.61
CA GLN A 321 18.89 14.68 -21.66
C GLN A 321 19.20 14.11 -20.28
N HIS A 322 19.91 14.87 -19.46
CA HIS A 322 20.18 14.50 -18.08
C HIS A 322 18.90 14.43 -17.23
N CYS A 323 18.09 15.49 -17.22
CA CYS A 323 16.79 15.51 -16.51
C CYS A 323 15.86 14.38 -16.97
N TRP A 324 15.80 14.13 -18.29
CA TRP A 324 15.00 13.04 -18.86
C TRP A 324 15.46 11.68 -18.35
N LYS A 325 16.77 11.43 -18.38
CA LYS A 325 17.35 10.19 -17.86
C LYS A 325 17.04 10.00 -16.38
N GLU A 326 17.25 11.03 -15.55
CA GLU A 326 16.96 10.96 -14.11
C GLU A 326 15.48 10.69 -13.84
N MET A 327 14.59 11.34 -14.58
CA MET A 327 13.15 11.13 -14.48
C MET A 327 12.78 9.67 -14.79
N VAL A 328 13.18 9.17 -15.97
CA VAL A 328 12.83 7.80 -16.41
C VAL A 328 13.39 6.77 -15.43
N GLN A 329 14.66 6.89 -15.05
CA GLN A 329 15.31 5.97 -14.12
C GLN A 329 14.67 6.03 -12.72
N GLY A 330 14.38 7.24 -12.25
CA GLY A 330 13.71 7.47 -10.97
C GLY A 330 12.32 6.84 -10.90
N LYS A 331 11.50 7.05 -11.94
CA LYS A 331 10.15 6.49 -12.07
C LYS A 331 10.16 4.97 -12.23
N TYR A 332 11.14 4.42 -12.94
CA TYR A 332 11.28 2.97 -13.03
C TYR A 332 11.59 2.33 -11.68
N ALA A 333 12.54 2.89 -10.93
CA ALA A 333 12.84 2.42 -9.59
C ALA A 333 11.65 2.62 -8.62
N GLU A 334 10.89 3.71 -8.77
CA GLU A 334 9.65 3.96 -8.02
C GLU A 334 8.61 2.86 -8.25
N LEU A 335 8.34 2.49 -9.50
CA LEU A 335 7.41 1.41 -9.83
C LEU A 335 7.82 0.08 -9.16
N ILE A 336 9.11 -0.25 -9.18
CA ILE A 336 9.61 -1.47 -8.53
C ILE A 336 9.40 -1.40 -7.01
N ARG A 337 9.69 -0.24 -6.38
CA ARG A 337 9.45 -0.03 -4.94
C ARG A 337 7.97 -0.15 -4.57
N GLU A 338 7.09 0.44 -5.37
CA GLU A 338 5.64 0.37 -5.18
C GLU A 338 5.15 -1.07 -5.27
N LYS A 339 5.54 -1.81 -6.32
CA LYS A 339 5.15 -3.22 -6.50
C LYS A 339 5.67 -4.13 -5.39
N LEU A 340 6.93 -3.95 -4.95
CA LEU A 340 7.46 -4.67 -3.80
C LEU A 340 6.70 -4.34 -2.51
N THR A 341 6.32 -3.08 -2.33
CA THR A 341 5.56 -2.64 -1.15
C THR A 341 4.15 -3.24 -1.15
N GLU A 342 3.50 -3.26 -2.30
CA GLU A 342 2.20 -3.89 -2.52
C GLU A 342 2.26 -5.39 -2.18
N ASP A 343 3.20 -6.13 -2.79
CA ASP A 343 3.40 -7.55 -2.54
C ASP A 343 3.71 -7.83 -1.07
N PHE A 344 4.55 -7.00 -0.45
CA PHE A 344 4.90 -7.12 0.96
C PHE A 344 3.69 -6.90 1.88
N ASN A 345 2.87 -5.90 1.59
CA ASN A 345 1.67 -5.61 2.37
C ASN A 345 0.61 -6.71 2.22
N GLN A 346 0.33 -7.17 1.00
CA GLN A 346 -0.56 -8.31 0.75
C GLN A 346 -0.09 -9.56 1.49
N CYS A 347 1.20 -9.89 1.35
CA CYS A 347 1.79 -11.04 2.02
C CYS A 347 1.69 -10.93 3.56
N THR A 348 1.91 -9.72 4.10
CA THR A 348 1.76 -9.44 5.54
C THR A 348 0.35 -9.76 6.04
N VAL A 349 -0.66 -9.15 5.43
CA VAL A 349 -2.06 -9.28 5.86
C VAL A 349 -2.51 -10.74 5.75
N ARG A 350 -2.22 -11.39 4.62
CA ARG A 350 -2.56 -12.79 4.38
C ARG A 350 -1.91 -13.73 5.41
N LEU A 351 -0.61 -13.58 5.66
CA LEU A 351 0.09 -14.43 6.62
C LEU A 351 -0.47 -14.27 8.03
N PHE A 352 -0.80 -13.03 8.41
CA PHE A 352 -1.44 -12.75 9.68
C PHE A 352 -2.78 -13.49 9.80
N ILE A 353 -3.69 -13.28 8.83
CA ILE A 353 -5.01 -13.91 8.83
C ILE A 353 -4.88 -15.43 8.87
N ARG A 354 -3.97 -16.03 8.07
CA ARG A 354 -3.74 -17.47 8.06
C ARG A 354 -3.28 -18.01 9.42
N ASP A 355 -2.40 -17.29 10.12
CA ASP A 355 -1.88 -17.72 11.41
C ASP A 355 -2.94 -17.68 12.50
N ILE A 356 -3.82 -16.67 12.49
CA ILE A 356 -4.86 -16.51 13.51
C ILE A 356 -6.09 -17.36 13.21
N ALA A 357 -6.41 -17.58 11.91
CA ALA A 357 -7.62 -18.27 11.50
C ALA A 357 -7.73 -19.67 12.13
N LYS A 358 -6.61 -20.36 12.40
CA LYS A 358 -6.64 -21.68 13.07
C LYS A 358 -7.22 -21.62 14.50
N PHE A 359 -7.21 -20.45 15.14
CA PHE A 359 -7.70 -20.22 16.50
C PHE A 359 -9.06 -19.53 16.53
N THR A 360 -9.40 -18.76 15.49
CA THR A 360 -10.52 -17.83 15.55
C THR A 360 -11.76 -18.24 14.75
N LYS A 361 -11.75 -19.37 14.03
CA LYS A 361 -12.83 -19.78 13.09
C LYS A 361 -14.24 -19.77 13.68
N GLU A 362 -14.36 -19.98 14.98
CA GLU A 362 -15.68 -20.07 15.63
C GLU A 362 -16.37 -18.69 15.75
N TYR A 363 -15.59 -17.61 15.84
CA TYR A 363 -16.08 -16.30 16.25
C TYR A 363 -15.61 -15.12 15.40
N LEU A 364 -14.56 -15.29 14.61
CA LEU A 364 -13.97 -14.21 13.81
C LEU A 364 -13.60 -14.69 12.42
N GLU A 365 -14.07 -13.94 11.43
CA GLU A 365 -13.71 -14.07 10.03
C GLU A 365 -13.13 -12.75 9.53
N ILE A 366 -11.99 -12.82 8.84
CA ILE A 366 -11.32 -11.65 8.28
C ILE A 366 -10.96 -11.94 6.84
N GLY A 367 -11.24 -11.01 5.94
CA GLY A 367 -10.82 -11.16 4.55
C GLY A 367 -10.95 -9.92 3.69
N ARG A 368 -10.38 -10.00 2.49
CA ARG A 368 -10.52 -8.99 1.44
C ARG A 368 -11.88 -9.13 0.78
N ILE A 369 -12.66 -8.06 0.75
CA ILE A 369 -13.97 -8.05 0.09
C ILE A 369 -13.75 -8.07 -1.41
N GLU A 370 -14.46 -8.96 -2.08
CA GLU A 370 -14.48 -9.06 -3.54
C GLU A 370 -15.70 -8.31 -4.09
N PHE A 371 -15.46 -7.15 -4.70
CA PHE A 371 -16.46 -6.52 -5.56
C PHE A 371 -16.37 -7.14 -6.95
N SER A 372 -17.49 -7.59 -7.51
CA SER A 372 -17.54 -7.99 -8.92
C SER A 372 -17.16 -6.81 -9.82
N GLU A 373 -16.36 -7.06 -10.86
CA GLU A 373 -15.82 -6.05 -11.80
C GLU A 373 -16.88 -5.14 -12.47
N GLU A 374 -18.16 -5.52 -12.42
CA GLU A 374 -19.28 -4.70 -12.92
C GLU A 374 -19.50 -3.40 -12.12
N ALA A 375 -19.00 -3.30 -10.88
CA ALA A 375 -19.09 -2.06 -10.09
C ALA A 375 -17.95 -1.07 -10.37
N SER A 376 -16.84 -1.51 -10.98
CA SER A 376 -15.65 -0.68 -11.23
C SER A 376 -15.83 0.30 -12.40
N GLN A 377 -16.95 0.25 -13.13
CA GLN A 377 -17.25 1.20 -14.21
C GLN A 377 -18.01 2.45 -13.74
N VAL A 378 -18.38 2.55 -12.46
CA VAL A 378 -19.08 3.74 -11.92
C VAL A 378 -18.09 4.75 -11.29
N VAL A 379 -16.81 4.40 -11.18
CA VAL A 379 -15.75 5.29 -10.66
C VAL A 379 -14.65 5.44 -11.71
N ARG A 380 -14.95 6.20 -12.75
CA ARG A 380 -13.95 6.89 -13.59
C ARG A 380 -14.41 8.30 -13.88
#